data_AF-A0A6B0RAY9-F1
#
_entry.id   AF-A0A6B0RAY9-F1
#
_cell.length_a   1.000
_cell.length_b   1.000
_cell.length_c   1.000
_cell.angle_alpha   90.00
_cell.angle_beta   90.00
_cell.angle_gamma   90.00
#
_symmetry.space_group_name_H-M   'P 1'
#
loop_
_entity.id
_entity.type
_entity.pdbx_description
1 polymer ?
#
loop_
_entity_poly.entity_id
_entity_poly.type
_entity_poly.pdbx_seq_one_letter_code
_entity_poly.pdbx_strand_id
1 'polypeptide(L)'
;MLSKSNSQPSAGKAPISNPGMGEAGDFGGNNFIPANGLTVAENQVLNLIKACLRPEGLNFQDLKNQLQHMSVASVKLAVDFLSNEGHIYSTVDDDHFKSTDAE
;
A
#
# COMPACT_ATOMS: atom_id res chain seq x y z
N MET A 1 -70.25 7.20 6.64
CA MET A 1 -69.41 5.99 6.69
C MET A 1 -67.96 6.45 6.68
N LEU A 2 -67.16 5.87 7.57
CA LEU A 2 -65.94 6.43 8.18
C LEU A 2 -64.72 6.38 7.24
N SER A 3 -63.97 7.48 7.21
CA SER A 3 -62.65 7.64 6.58
C SER A 3 -61.60 6.69 7.17
N LYS A 4 -60.75 6.08 6.33
CA LYS A 4 -59.46 5.51 6.75
C LYS A 4 -58.41 5.67 5.64
N SER A 5 -57.55 6.67 5.82
CA SER A 5 -56.29 6.83 5.09
C SER A 5 -55.25 5.86 5.65
N ASN A 6 -54.60 5.11 4.77
CA ASN A 6 -53.60 4.09 5.09
C ASN A 6 -52.17 4.67 5.09
N SER A 7 -51.60 4.76 6.28
CA SER A 7 -50.23 4.37 6.69
C SER A 7 -49.06 4.53 5.69
N GLN A 8 -48.19 5.50 5.93
CA GLN A 8 -46.71 5.41 5.76
C GLN A 8 -46.11 4.68 7.00
N PRO A 9 -44.82 4.28 7.07
CA PRO A 9 -43.66 4.68 6.24
C PRO A 9 -42.79 3.50 5.72
N SER A 10 -42.16 3.66 4.56
CA SER A 10 -41.11 2.74 4.11
C SER A 10 -39.84 3.49 3.71
N ALA A 11 -38.72 2.90 4.13
CA ALA A 11 -37.37 3.05 3.62
C ALA A 11 -36.59 4.34 3.95
N GLY A 12 -35.86 4.27 5.07
CA GLY A 12 -34.40 4.29 5.06
C GLY A 12 -33.70 5.48 4.39
N LYS A 13 -33.36 6.50 5.19
CA LYS A 13 -32.21 7.36 4.88
C LYS A 13 -30.93 6.56 5.14
N ALA A 14 -30.27 6.10 4.09
CA ALA A 14 -28.88 5.66 4.16
C ALA A 14 -27.96 6.88 4.37
N PRO A 15 -26.89 6.75 5.18
CA PRO A 15 -25.93 7.83 5.39
C PRO A 15 -24.94 7.91 4.22
N ILE A 16 -24.44 9.14 4.03
CA ILE A 16 -23.17 9.55 3.42
C ILE A 16 -22.22 8.44 2.94
N SER A 17 -21.78 8.54 1.68
CA SER A 17 -20.43 8.13 1.29
C SER A 17 -19.98 8.99 0.12
N ASN A 18 -19.12 9.97 0.41
CA ASN A 18 -18.23 10.51 -0.60
C ASN A 18 -17.37 9.34 -1.11
N PRO A 19 -17.27 9.10 -2.42
CA PRO A 19 -16.15 8.34 -2.95
C PRO A 19 -14.91 9.21 -2.78
N GLY A 20 -14.14 8.93 -1.72
CA GLY A 20 -12.78 9.40 -1.62
C GLY A 20 -12.01 8.91 -2.84
N MET A 21 -11.49 9.85 -3.61
CA MET A 21 -10.51 9.60 -4.66
C MET A 21 -9.25 9.05 -3.99
N GLY A 22 -9.16 7.73 -3.90
CA GLY A 22 -7.97 6.97 -3.53
C GLY A 22 -7.75 5.93 -4.62
N GLU A 23 -7.35 6.39 -5.80
CA GLU A 23 -6.90 5.55 -6.90
C GLU A 23 -5.52 4.97 -6.53
N ALA A 24 -5.51 4.01 -5.61
CA ALA A 24 -4.37 3.13 -5.38
C ALA A 24 -4.71 1.80 -6.03
N GLY A 25 -3.92 1.45 -7.05
CA GLY A 25 -4.14 0.38 -8.01
C GLY A 25 -4.83 -0.88 -7.48
N ASP A 26 -5.93 -1.22 -8.14
CA ASP A 26 -6.54 -2.55 -8.16
C ASP A 26 -5.49 -3.57 -8.63
N PHE A 27 -4.79 -4.20 -7.70
CA PHE A 27 -4.04 -5.42 -7.95
C PHE A 27 -4.93 -6.60 -7.56
N GLY A 28 -5.80 -7.00 -8.49
CA GLY A 28 -6.58 -8.22 -8.40
C GLY A 28 -5.71 -9.44 -8.10
N GLY A 29 -5.84 -9.99 -6.90
CA GLY A 29 -5.19 -11.23 -6.49
C GLY A 29 -4.86 -11.30 -5.00
N ASN A 30 -5.87 -11.58 -4.17
CA ASN A 30 -5.69 -12.20 -2.85
C ASN A 30 -4.73 -11.49 -1.87
N ASN A 31 -4.85 -10.16 -1.76
CA ASN A 31 -4.00 -9.35 -0.88
C ASN A 31 -4.44 -9.45 0.59
N PHE A 32 -3.88 -10.42 1.33
CA PHE A 32 -3.89 -10.35 2.79
C PHE A 32 -3.07 -9.13 3.19
N ILE A 33 -3.73 -8.04 3.58
CA ILE A 33 -3.08 -6.87 4.18
C ILE A 33 -2.81 -7.20 5.66
N PRO A 34 -1.58 -7.50 6.08
CA PRO A 34 -1.24 -7.60 7.50
C PRO A 34 -1.54 -6.29 8.24
N ALA A 35 -1.66 -6.35 9.56
CA ALA A 35 -2.12 -5.25 10.42
C ALA A 35 -1.35 -3.92 10.28
N ASN A 36 -0.18 -3.92 9.63
CA ASN A 36 0.62 -2.73 9.35
C ASN A 36 0.23 -2.00 8.06
N GLY A 37 -0.83 -2.43 7.37
CA GLY A 37 -1.30 -1.78 6.13
C GLY A 37 -0.46 -2.08 4.88
N LEU A 38 0.72 -2.69 5.04
CA LEU A 38 1.62 -3.09 3.96
C LEU A 38 1.32 -4.50 3.48
N THR A 39 1.45 -4.79 2.20
CA THR A 39 1.38 -6.15 1.67
C THR A 39 2.58 -6.99 2.11
N VAL A 40 2.48 -8.32 1.98
CA VAL A 40 3.62 -9.22 2.25
C VAL A 40 4.83 -8.88 1.39
N ALA A 41 4.59 -8.46 0.14
CA ALA A 41 5.63 -8.06 -0.81
C ALA A 41 6.33 -6.76 -0.38
N GLU A 42 5.55 -5.73 -0.06
CA GLU A 42 6.06 -4.44 0.43
C GLU A 42 6.83 -4.61 1.74
N ASN A 43 6.28 -5.37 2.68
CA ASN A 43 6.95 -5.63 3.93
C ASN A 43 8.31 -6.34 3.71
N GLN A 44 8.39 -7.29 2.76
CA GLN A 44 9.69 -7.91 2.42
C GLN A 44 10.69 -6.90 1.85
N VAL A 45 10.26 -6.06 0.90
CA VAL A 45 11.10 -4.99 0.32
C VAL A 45 11.58 -4.04 1.41
N LEU A 46 10.67 -3.56 2.25
CA LEU A 46 10.96 -2.64 3.35
C LEU A 46 11.98 -3.24 4.32
N ASN A 47 11.77 -4.50 4.75
CA ASN A 47 12.69 -5.16 5.67
C ASN A 47 14.11 -5.31 5.10
N LEU A 48 14.25 -5.56 3.79
CA LEU A 48 15.55 -5.62 3.14
C LEU A 48 16.25 -4.26 3.13
N ILE A 49 15.50 -3.19 2.84
CA ILE A 49 16.02 -1.81 2.84
C ILE A 49 16.43 -1.42 4.27
N LYS A 50 15.59 -1.71 5.27
CA LYS A 50 15.88 -1.47 6.69
C LYS A 50 17.13 -2.22 7.17
N ALA A 51 17.31 -3.47 6.75
CA ALA A 51 18.47 -4.28 7.13
C ALA A 51 19.79 -3.76 6.53
N CYS A 52 19.74 -2.87 5.55
CA CYS A 52 20.91 -2.32 4.90
C CYS A 52 21.49 -1.12 5.66
N LEU A 53 22.59 -1.34 6.39
CA LEU A 53 23.31 -0.30 7.15
C LEU A 53 24.25 0.57 6.29
N ARG A 54 24.32 0.34 4.97
CA ARG A 54 25.20 1.10 4.09
C ARG A 54 24.80 2.59 4.06
N PRO A 55 25.77 3.53 4.06
CA PRO A 55 25.46 4.96 3.98
C PRO A 55 24.75 5.32 2.66
N GLU A 56 25.09 4.62 1.58
CA GLU A 56 24.46 4.78 0.26
C GLU A 56 23.08 4.12 0.19
N GLY A 57 22.71 3.24 1.13
CA GLY A 57 21.46 2.49 1.09
C GLY A 57 21.55 1.17 0.31
N LEU A 58 20.39 0.63 -0.08
CA LEU A 58 20.24 -0.60 -0.83
C LEU A 58 19.84 -0.28 -2.27
N ASN A 59 20.59 -0.78 -3.26
CA ASN A 59 20.22 -0.52 -4.65
C ASN A 59 19.11 -1.46 -5.16
N PHE A 60 18.42 -1.06 -6.21
CA PHE A 60 17.34 -1.83 -6.85
C PHE A 60 17.80 -3.21 -7.35
N GLN A 61 19.05 -3.32 -7.80
CA GLN A 61 19.59 -4.58 -8.30
C GLN A 61 19.82 -5.59 -7.17
N ASP A 62 20.26 -5.15 -6.00
CA ASP A 62 20.37 -5.95 -4.78
C ASP A 62 19.00 -6.38 -4.27
N LEU A 63 17.99 -5.51 -4.34
CA LEU A 63 16.60 -5.88 -4.04
C LEU A 63 16.12 -7.03 -4.92
N LYS A 64 16.32 -6.95 -6.24
CA LYS A 64 15.98 -8.03 -7.17
C LYS A 64 16.74 -9.32 -6.89
N ASN A 65 18.03 -9.20 -6.57
CA ASN A 65 18.88 -10.36 -6.27
C ASN A 65 18.45 -11.08 -4.98
N GLN A 66 17.88 -10.36 -4.02
CA GLN A 66 17.35 -10.94 -2.78
C GLN A 66 15.90 -11.44 -2.94
N LEU A 67 15.10 -10.77 -3.77
CA LEU A 67 13.70 -11.10 -4.03
C LEU A 67 13.53 -11.87 -5.35
N GLN A 68 14.30 -12.94 -5.54
CA GLN A 68 14.28 -13.72 -6.80
C GLN A 68 12.94 -14.43 -7.04
N HIS A 69 12.16 -14.67 -5.98
CA HIS A 69 10.80 -15.21 -6.05
C HIS A 69 9.77 -14.17 -6.52
N MET A 70 10.16 -12.89 -6.61
CA MET A 70 9.29 -11.79 -6.97
C MET A 70 9.63 -11.26 -8.37
N SER A 71 8.60 -10.89 -9.13
CA SER A 71 8.81 -10.26 -10.43
C SER A 71 9.38 -8.85 -10.27
N VAL A 72 10.19 -8.41 -11.23
CA VAL A 72 10.75 -7.04 -11.24
C VAL A 72 9.64 -5.98 -11.18
N ALA A 73 8.51 -6.24 -11.84
CA ALA A 73 7.35 -5.34 -11.80
C ALA A 73 6.78 -5.21 -10.39
N SER A 74 6.63 -6.33 -9.68
CA SER A 74 6.15 -6.34 -8.29
C SER A 74 7.11 -5.63 -7.34
N VAL A 75 8.42 -5.80 -7.51
CA VAL A 75 9.43 -5.07 -6.72
C VAL A 75 9.33 -3.56 -6.98
N LYS A 76 9.19 -3.13 -8.24
CA LYS A 76 9.01 -1.70 -8.57
C LYS A 76 7.76 -1.11 -7.93
N LEU A 77 6.63 -1.81 -8.02
CA LEU A 77 5.37 -1.37 -7.43
C LEU A 77 5.48 -1.24 -5.91
N ALA A 78 6.12 -2.21 -5.26
CA ALA A 78 6.36 -2.16 -3.82
C ALA A 78 7.27 -0.99 -3.42
N VAL A 79 8.36 -0.75 -4.17
CA VAL A 79 9.24 0.40 -3.94
C VAL A 79 8.50 1.72 -4.12
N ASP A 80 7.73 1.86 -5.20
CA ASP A 80 6.93 3.06 -5.48
C ASP A 80 5.92 3.34 -4.35
N PHE A 81 5.18 2.31 -3.93
CA PHE A 81 4.24 2.41 -2.81
C PHE A 81 4.93 2.80 -1.50
N LEU A 82 6.02 2.13 -1.13
CA LEU A 82 6.77 2.45 0.10
C LEU A 82 7.34 3.87 0.07
N SER A 83 7.75 4.36 -1.10
CA SER A 83 8.24 5.73 -1.29
C SER A 83 7.12 6.75 -1.14
N ASN A 84 5.97 6.51 -1.77
CA ASN A 84 4.78 7.37 -1.70
C ASN A 84 4.19 7.44 -0.27
N GLU A 85 4.18 6.32 0.45
CA GLU A 85 3.74 6.27 1.85
C GLU A 85 4.77 6.86 2.83
N GLY A 86 5.98 7.17 2.36
CA GLY A 86 7.05 7.76 3.17
C GLY A 86 7.83 6.76 4.02
N HIS A 87 7.71 5.45 3.78
CA HIS A 87 8.49 4.42 4.46
C HIS A 87 9.95 4.38 4.01
N ILE A 88 10.22 4.74 2.74
CA ILE A 88 11.56 4.79 2.17
C ILE A 88 11.79 6.10 1.39
N TYR A 89 13.05 6.43 1.15
CA TYR A 89 13.46 7.54 0.29
C TYR A 89 14.70 7.15 -0.53
N SER A 90 14.86 7.77 -1.70
CA SER A 90 16.07 7.64 -2.52
C SER A 90 17.21 8.47 -1.94
N THR A 91 18.44 7.95 -1.97
CA THR A 91 19.60 8.59 -1.32
C THR A 91 20.47 9.36 -2.31
N VAL A 92 21.52 8.73 -2.82
CA VAL A 92 22.52 9.29 -3.73
C VAL A 92 22.05 9.27 -5.18
N ASP A 93 21.22 8.28 -5.54
CA ASP A 93 20.67 8.08 -6.88
C ASP A 93 19.24 7.53 -6.80
N ASP A 94 18.54 7.51 -7.94
CA ASP A 94 17.18 6.97 -8.07
C ASP A 94 17.07 5.46 -7.81
N ASP A 95 18.17 4.72 -7.92
CA ASP A 95 18.21 3.28 -7.67
C ASP A 95 18.61 2.93 -6.24
N HIS A 96 19.03 3.88 -5.40
CA HIS A 96 19.51 3.65 -4.04
C HIS A 96 18.47 4.06 -3.00
N PHE A 97 18.00 3.11 -2.18
CA PHE A 97 16.91 3.33 -1.23
C PHE A 97 17.36 3.18 0.23
N LYS A 98 16.78 4.01 1.10
CA LYS A 98 16.87 3.90 2.56
C LYS A 98 15.51 3.96 3.21
N SER A 99 15.37 3.33 4.37
CA SER A 99 14.17 3.45 5.20
C SER A 99 14.15 4.80 5.91
N THR A 100 12.99 5.43 5.92
CA THR A 100 12.68 6.61 6.75
C THR A 100 12.46 6.22 8.20
N ASP A 101 12.07 4.97 8.45
CA ASP A 101 11.96 4.42 9.80
C ASP A 101 13.34 4.45 10.46
N ALA A 102 13.50 5.42 11.37
CA ALA A 102 14.68 5.59 12.19
C ALA A 102 14.56 4.62 13.37
N GLU A 103 15.28 3.50 13.30
CA GLU A 103 15.69 2.80 14.52
C GLU A 103 16.97 3.44 15.10
#